data_AF-A0A0K0D2J3-F1
#
_entry.id   AF-A0A0K0D2J3-F1
#
_cell.length_a   1.000
_cell.length_b   1.000
_cell.length_c   1.000
_cell.angle_alpha   90.00
_cell.angle_beta   90.00
_cell.angle_gamma   90.00
#
_symmetry.space_group_name_H-M   'P 1'
#
loop_
_entity.id
_entity.type
_entity.pdbx_description
1 polymer ?
#
loop_
_entity_poly.entity_id
_entity_poly.type
_entity_poly.pdbx_seq_one_letter_code
_entity_poly.pdbx_strand_id
1 'polypeptide(L)'
;MSIAATYTALFNLLDFPAGVVPVGKVAAKDDKDLVNESTYPVVNCSGHNVVLRIIRDSSINSVGLPLSVQIVTLPFEEEKCLRIMREVEGVWSDDCPSKEGTPSEN
;
A
#
# COMPACT_ATOMS: atom_id res chain seq x y z
N MET A 1 13.59 5.19 13.19
CA MET A 1 12.75 3.97 13.29
C MET A 1 11.72 4.06 12.17
N SER A 2 11.69 3.12 11.24
CA SER A 2 10.74 3.18 10.11
C SER A 2 9.32 2.96 10.65
N ILE A 3 8.50 4.02 10.71
CA ILE A 3 7.11 3.89 11.17
C ILE A 3 6.30 3.05 10.20
N ALA A 4 6.63 3.05 8.90
CA ALA A 4 5.95 2.21 7.91
C ALA A 4 6.11 0.71 8.15
N ALA A 5 7.13 0.29 8.91
CA ALA A 5 7.35 -1.11 9.23
C ALA A 5 6.33 -1.66 10.25
N THR A 6 5.54 -0.83 10.94
CA THR A 6 4.55 -1.33 11.93
C THR A 6 3.47 -2.19 11.30
N TYR A 7 3.05 -1.88 10.06
CA TYR A 7 2.04 -2.66 9.33
C TYR A 7 2.49 -4.09 9.07
N THR A 8 3.77 -4.32 8.79
CA THR A 8 4.33 -5.66 8.57
C THR A 8 4.83 -6.31 9.85
N ALA A 9 5.47 -5.53 10.73
CA ALA A 9 6.06 -6.02 11.98
C ALA A 9 5.01 -6.57 12.95
N LEU A 10 3.78 -6.05 12.94
CA LEU A 10 2.70 -6.57 13.78
C LEU A 10 2.40 -8.04 13.47
N PHE A 11 2.33 -8.40 12.19
CA PHE A 11 2.02 -9.78 11.79
C PHE A 11 3.23 -10.71 11.91
N ASN A 12 4.45 -10.17 11.81
CA ASN A 12 5.66 -10.90 12.19
C ASN A 12 5.68 -11.25 13.68
N LEU A 13 5.19 -10.36 14.55
CA LEU A 13 5.14 -10.60 16.00
C LEU A 13 4.08 -11.64 16.38
N LEU A 14 2.95 -11.64 15.67
CA LEU A 14 1.83 -12.57 15.90
C LEU A 14 2.05 -13.94 15.26
N ASP A 15 3.11 -14.12 14.48
CA ASP A 15 3.42 -15.33 13.71
C ASP A 15 2.29 -15.70 12.72
N PHE A 16 1.72 -14.67 12.07
CA PHE A 16 0.63 -14.85 11.12
C PHE A 16 1.18 -14.80 9.69
N PRO A 17 0.80 -15.75 8.81
CA PRO A 17 1.20 -15.71 7.42
C PRO A 17 0.61 -14.47 6.74
N ALA A 18 1.50 -13.66 6.15
CA ALA A 18 1.15 -12.43 5.45
C ALA A 18 1.75 -12.44 4.03
N GLY A 19 0.94 -12.07 3.04
CA GLY A 19 1.35 -11.90 1.65
C GLY A 19 0.98 -10.52 1.12
N VAL A 20 1.59 -10.11 0.02
CA VAL A 20 1.36 -8.79 -0.59
C VAL A 20 1.11 -8.96 -2.09
N VAL A 21 0.04 -8.32 -2.58
CA VAL A 21 -0.37 -8.37 -3.99
C VAL A 21 -0.42 -6.94 -4.56
N PRO A 22 0.19 -6.67 -5.73
CA PRO A 22 0.07 -5.37 -6.39
C PRO A 22 -1.31 -5.21 -7.01
N VAL A 23 -2.00 -4.12 -6.65
CA VAL A 23 -3.37 -3.79 -7.08
C VAL A 23 -3.41 -2.46 -7.84
N GLY A 24 -2.35 -2.11 -8.57
CA GLY A 24 -2.36 -0.92 -9.44
C GLY A 24 -1.32 0.12 -9.04
N LYS A 25 -1.60 1.38 -9.37
CA LYS A 25 -0.63 2.49 -9.29
C LYS A 25 -1.28 3.71 -8.66
N VAL A 26 -0.46 4.54 -8.00
CA VAL A 26 -0.91 5.83 -7.44
C VAL A 26 -1.45 6.73 -8.54
N ALA A 27 -2.70 7.19 -8.39
CA ALA A 27 -3.31 8.13 -9.32
C ALA A 27 -2.93 9.58 -8.97
N ALA A 28 -3.00 10.48 -9.95
CA ALA A 28 -2.74 11.90 -9.75
C ALA A 28 -3.77 12.58 -8.81
N LYS A 29 -4.93 11.94 -8.58
CA LYS A 29 -5.90 12.40 -7.59
C LYS A 29 -5.43 12.07 -6.17
N ASP A 30 -4.89 10.88 -5.95
CA ASP A 30 -4.42 10.42 -4.64
C ASP A 30 -3.30 11.34 -4.12
N ASP A 31 -2.38 11.75 -5.01
CA ASP A 31 -1.30 12.70 -4.66
C ASP A 31 -1.83 14.10 -4.26
N LYS A 32 -2.89 14.58 -4.93
CA LYS A 32 -3.55 15.85 -4.58
C LYS A 32 -4.30 15.76 -3.24
N ASP A 33 -4.95 14.63 -2.99
CA ASP A 33 -5.70 14.40 -1.76
C ASP A 33 -4.75 14.25 -0.56
N LEU A 34 -3.54 13.71 -0.76
CA LEU A 34 -2.47 13.71 0.24
C LEU A 34 -2.05 15.13 0.66
N VAL A 35 -2.05 16.11 -0.25
CA VAL A 35 -1.68 17.52 0.04
C VAL A 35 -2.86 18.31 0.64
N ASN A 36 -4.09 17.79 0.56
CA ASN A 36 -5.25 18.44 1.16
C ASN A 36 -5.36 18.13 2.67
N GLU A 37 -5.12 19.14 3.52
CA GLU A 37 -5.23 18.98 4.98
C GLU A 37 -6.65 18.65 5.47
N SER A 38 -7.68 18.95 4.69
CA SER A 38 -9.06 18.56 5.00
C SER A 38 -9.32 17.07 4.80
N THR A 39 -8.54 16.40 3.94
CA THR A 39 -8.69 14.98 3.62
C THR A 39 -7.69 14.14 4.41
N TYR A 40 -6.48 14.66 4.62
CA TYR A 40 -5.44 14.05 5.44
C TYR A 40 -4.97 15.02 6.53
N PRO A 41 -5.68 15.09 7.68
CA PRO A 41 -5.32 15.99 8.76
C PRO A 41 -4.06 15.48 9.47
N VAL A 42 -2.94 16.15 9.20
CA VAL A 42 -1.64 15.89 9.86
C VAL A 42 -1.61 16.50 11.28
N VAL A 43 -2.56 17.40 11.55
CA VAL A 43 -2.77 18.09 12.82
C VAL A 43 -4.09 17.67 13.45
N ASN A 44 -4.01 17.07 14.62
CA ASN A 44 -5.14 16.70 15.47
C ASN A 44 -5.08 17.47 16.80
N CYS A 45 -6.19 17.43 17.55
CA CYS A 45 -6.46 18.23 18.76
C CYS A 45 -5.44 18.08 19.92
N SER A 46 -4.45 17.19 19.82
CA SER A 46 -3.41 16.94 20.84
C SER A 46 -1.98 17.28 20.38
N GLY A 47 -1.82 17.96 19.24
CA GLY A 47 -0.52 18.45 18.76
C GLY A 47 0.01 17.72 17.52
N HIS A 48 1.05 18.31 16.90
CA HIS A 48 1.64 17.88 15.63
C HIS A 48 2.03 16.40 15.62
N ASN A 49 1.36 15.58 14.83
CA ASN A 49 1.78 14.20 14.58
C ASN A 49 2.96 14.19 13.58
N VAL A 50 4.18 14.36 14.11
CA VAL A 50 5.44 14.37 13.34
C VAL A 50 5.56 13.13 12.44
N VAL A 51 5.03 12.00 12.90
CA VAL A 51 4.95 10.74 12.17
C VAL A 51 4.14 10.88 10.88
N LEU A 52 2.91 11.39 10.95
CA LEU A 52 2.03 11.55 9.79
C LEU A 52 2.61 12.55 8.79
N ARG A 53 3.32 13.58 9.30
CA ARG A 53 4.02 14.55 8.47
C ARG A 53 5.16 13.92 7.68
N ILE A 54 6.00 13.12 8.32
CA ILE A 54 7.11 12.43 7.65
C ILE A 54 6.58 11.47 6.58
N ILE A 55 5.50 10.73 6.87
CA ILE A 55 4.88 9.82 5.90
C ILE A 55 4.33 10.60 4.70
N ARG A 56 3.63 11.71 4.96
CA ARG A 56 3.13 12.60 3.91
C ARG A 56 4.27 13.14 3.05
N ASP A 57 5.26 13.78 3.67
CA ASP A 57 6.39 14.40 2.98
C ASP A 57 7.16 13.38 2.12
N SER A 58 7.24 12.13 2.57
CA SER A 58 7.88 11.03 1.82
C SER A 58 7.03 10.46 0.68
N SER A 59 5.72 10.71 0.70
CA SER A 59 4.76 10.15 -0.27
C SER A 59 4.36 11.14 -1.37
N ILE A 60 4.82 12.40 -1.28
CA ILE A 60 4.58 13.43 -2.30
C ILE A 60 5.27 13.04 -3.61
N ASN A 61 4.62 13.32 -4.74
CA ASN A 61 5.10 13.01 -6.10
C ASN A 61 5.27 11.50 -6.36
N SER A 62 4.45 10.67 -5.72
CA SER A 62 4.48 9.21 -5.87
C SER A 62 3.62 8.67 -7.03
N VAL A 63 3.10 9.56 -7.89
CA VAL A 63 2.22 9.21 -9.01
C VAL A 63 2.86 8.16 -9.92
N GLY A 64 2.14 7.06 -10.18
CA GLY A 64 2.60 5.96 -11.00
C GLY A 64 3.39 4.87 -10.27
N LEU A 65 3.73 5.06 -8.99
CA LEU A 65 4.32 4.00 -8.17
C LEU A 65 3.31 2.88 -7.89
N PRO A 66 3.76 1.62 -7.78
CA PRO A 66 2.87 0.49 -7.53
C PRO A 66 2.23 0.59 -6.13
N LEU A 67 0.93 0.37 -6.07
CA LEU A 67 0.16 0.21 -4.84
C LEU A 67 -0.13 -1.27 -4.63
N SER A 68 0.06 -1.73 -3.40
CA SER A 68 -0.11 -3.13 -3.04
C SER A 68 -0.93 -3.28 -1.78
N VAL A 69 -1.68 -4.37 -1.69
CA VAL A 69 -2.49 -4.72 -0.51
C VAL A 69 -1.82 -5.86 0.23
N GLN A 70 -1.82 -5.76 1.57
CA GLN A 70 -1.36 -6.81 2.46
C GLN A 70 -2.55 -7.71 2.83
N ILE A 71 -2.39 -9.01 2.61
CA ILE A 71 -3.36 -10.04 2.98
C ILE A 71 -2.75 -10.86 4.12
N VAL A 72 -3.52 -11.08 5.17
CA VAL A 72 -3.09 -11.83 6.35
C VAL A 72 -4.16 -12.84 6.72
N THR A 73 -3.73 -14.05 7.09
CA THR A 73 -4.63 -15.12 7.56
C THR A 73 -4.22 -15.61 8.95
N LEU A 74 -5.03 -16.50 9.51
CA LEU A 74 -4.72 -17.19 10.76
C LEU A 74 -3.46 -18.05 10.63
N PRO A 75 -2.80 -18.39 11.76
CA PRO A 75 -1.62 -19.24 11.76
C PRO A 75 -1.95 -20.62 11.20
N PHE A 76 -1.02 -21.22 10.45
CA PHE A 76 -1.13 -22.52 9.78
C PHE A 76 -2.21 -22.61 8.68
N GLU A 77 -2.66 -21.48 8.14
CA GLU A 77 -3.62 -21.42 7.02
C GLU A 77 -3.03 -20.75 5.77
N GLU A 78 -1.79 -21.07 5.41
CA GLU A 78 -1.06 -20.46 4.29
C GLU A 78 -1.77 -20.68 2.94
N GLU A 79 -2.41 -21.83 2.77
CA GLU A 79 -3.18 -22.19 1.57
C GLU A 79 -4.36 -21.23 1.34
N LYS A 80 -5.00 -20.77 2.43
CA LYS A 80 -6.07 -19.76 2.34
C LYS A 80 -5.50 -18.39 1.99
N CYS A 81 -4.34 -18.05 2.54
CA CYS A 81 -3.64 -16.81 2.21
C CYS A 81 -3.34 -16.75 0.70
N LEU A 82 -2.77 -17.83 0.15
CA LEU A 82 -2.46 -17.95 -1.28
C LEU A 82 -3.72 -17.93 -2.15
N ARG A 83 -4.80 -18.58 -1.70
CA ARG A 83 -6.07 -18.54 -2.43
C ARG A 83 -6.62 -17.12 -2.50
N ILE A 84 -6.66 -16.40 -1.39
CA ILE A 84 -7.15 -15.01 -1.36
C ILE A 84 -6.26 -14.12 -2.23
N MET A 85 -4.93 -14.27 -2.16
CA MET A 85 -4.02 -13.53 -3.04
C MET A 85 -4.37 -13.74 -4.51
N ARG A 86 -4.63 -14.98 -4.93
CA ARG A 86 -5.03 -15.30 -6.31
C ARG A 86 -6.38 -14.69 -6.70
N GLU A 87 -7.37 -14.72 -5.80
CA GLU A 87 -8.68 -14.10 -6.06
C GLU A 87 -8.55 -12.58 -6.21
N VAL A 88 -7.73 -11.93 -5.37
CA VAL A 88 -7.46 -10.49 -5.45
C VAL A 88 -6.75 -10.14 -6.75
N GLU A 89 -5.75 -10.92 -7.16
CA GLU A 89 -5.09 -10.77 -8.46
C GLU A 89 -6.08 -10.94 -9.61
N GLY A 90 -7.01 -11.89 -9.53
CA GLY A 90 -8.04 -12.12 -10.54
C GLY A 90 -8.97 -10.92 -10.71
N VAL A 91 -9.58 -10.46 -9.62
CA VAL A 91 -10.47 -9.29 -9.62
C VAL A 91 -9.78 -8.06 -10.18
N TRP A 92 -8.50 -7.87 -9.84
CA TRP A 92 -7.76 -6.68 -10.27
C TRP A 92 -7.17 -6.79 -11.68
N SER A 93 -6.99 -8.01 -12.20
CA SER A 93 -6.51 -8.24 -13.57
C SER A 93 -7.61 -8.03 -14.62
N ASP A 94 -8.88 -8.22 -14.26
CA ASP A 94 -10.01 -8.03 -15.17
C ASP A 94 -10.30 -6.54 -15.47
N ASP A 95 -9.73 -5.61 -14.69
CA ASP A 95 -9.96 -4.16 -14.77
C ASP A 95 -8.80 -3.34 -15.37
N CYS A 96 -7.74 -3.95 -15.96
CA CYS A 96 -6.68 -3.15 -16.60
C CYS A 96 -6.14 -3.72 -17.93
N PRO A 97 -6.13 -2.91 -19.02
CA PRO A 97 -5.55 -3.28 -20.31
C PRO A 97 -4.05 -3.55 -20.21
N SER A 98 -3.65 -4.63 -20.88
CA SER A 98 -2.32 -4.98 -21.41
C SER A 98 -1.11 -4.19 -20.90
N LYS A 99 -0.17 -4.94 -20.33
CA LYS A 99 1.25 -4.63 -20.26
C LYS A 99 1.76 -3.98 -21.55
N GLU A 100 2.12 -2.71 -21.48
CA GLU A 100 3.17 -2.10 -22.32
C GLU A 100 4.29 -1.78 -21.34
N GLY A 101 5.37 -2.56 -21.32
CA GLY A 101 6.41 -2.44 -22.31
C GLY A 101 7.44 -1.45 -21.75
N THR A 102 8.40 -1.94 -20.99
CA THR A 102 9.67 -1.23 -20.79
C THR A 102 10.28 -0.97 -22.16
N PRO A 103 10.50 0.28 -22.59
CA PRO A 103 11.47 0.55 -23.64
C PRO A 103 12.83 0.63 -22.96
N SER A 104 13.68 -0.34 -23.28
CA SER A 104 15.13 -0.16 -23.26
C SER A 104 15.54 1.03 -24.11
N GLU A 105 16.62 1.71 -23.69
CA GLU A 105 17.50 2.62 -24.46
C GLU A 105 16.90 3.96 -24.96
N ASN A 106 17.38 5.10 -24.44
CA ASN A 106 18.65 5.76 -24.84
C ASN A 106 19.04 6.84 -23.82
#